data_AF-D1AHL6-F1
#
_entry.id   AF-D1AHL6-F1
#
_cell.length_a   1.000
_cell.length_b   1.000
_cell.length_c   1.000
_cell.angle_alpha   90.00
_cell.angle_beta   90.00
_cell.angle_gamma   90.00
#
_symmetry.space_group_name_H-M   'P 1'
#
loop_
_entity.id
_entity.type
_entity.pdbx_description
1 polymer ?
#
loop_
_entity_poly.entity_id
_entity_poly.type
_entity_poly.pdbx_seq_one_letter_code
_entity_poly.pdbx_strand_id
1 'polypeptide(L)'
;MKKVTLIIGLLAFIVLAVGSVDSDTETTDSTVTESIATDEIKTVFKELGISDNFRIEPDPSLDNLIEDNTKGYRIKADYIGNAILYLKEDGTISSIRYADKYMFKNGKVVDKITNYIVTEEEANKIRNMTIKAMKDILVSPNSAKFKNLDEWRFEKKKNIITSQSEVTSKNAFGVEVRNEFQIKYDIKNGIVKSFILDGTEYID
;
A
#
# COMPACT_ATOMS: atom_id res chain seq x y z
N MET A 1 31.21 -34.86 59.97
CA MET A 1 30.57 -35.08 58.65
C MET A 1 29.16 -34.52 58.69
N LYS A 2 28.85 -33.69 57.69
CA LYS A 2 27.56 -33.08 57.27
C LYS A 2 26.48 -32.79 58.33
N LYS A 3 26.32 -31.48 58.60
CA LYS A 3 25.10 -30.85 59.12
C LYS A 3 23.97 -30.96 58.09
N VAL A 4 22.74 -31.25 58.53
CA VAL A 4 21.51 -30.82 57.86
C VAL A 4 20.53 -30.40 58.95
N THR A 5 20.17 -29.13 58.93
CA THR A 5 19.13 -28.52 59.76
C THR A 5 17.92 -28.30 58.86
N LEU A 6 16.78 -28.91 59.20
CA LEU A 6 15.50 -28.71 58.52
C LEU A 6 14.77 -27.55 59.22
N ILE A 7 14.62 -26.42 58.52
CA ILE A 7 13.83 -25.27 58.99
C ILE A 7 12.51 -25.25 58.22
N ILE A 8 11.43 -25.26 58.99
CA ILE A 8 10.04 -25.09 58.55
C ILE A 8 9.85 -23.61 58.18
N GLY A 9 9.60 -23.34 56.90
CA GLY A 9 9.36 -22.00 56.36
C GLY A 9 7.88 -21.62 56.45
N LEU A 10 7.64 -20.56 57.21
CA LEU A 10 6.37 -19.88 57.46
C LEU A 10 5.77 -19.28 56.17
N LEU A 11 4.49 -19.56 55.92
CA LEU A 11 3.66 -18.89 54.90
C LEU A 11 3.47 -17.41 55.27
N ALA A 12 3.90 -16.51 54.39
CA ALA A 12 3.48 -15.11 54.39
C ALA A 12 2.87 -14.77 53.02
N PHE A 13 1.59 -14.41 53.05
CA PHE A 13 0.85 -13.86 51.91
C PHE A 13 1.48 -12.53 51.51
N ILE A 14 1.95 -12.43 50.27
CA ILE A 14 2.23 -11.14 49.62
C ILE A 14 1.16 -10.94 48.55
N VAL A 15 0.25 -10.03 48.84
CA VAL A 15 -0.58 -9.36 47.82
C VAL A 15 0.35 -8.42 47.08
N LEU A 16 0.72 -8.75 45.85
CA LEU A 16 1.30 -7.79 44.92
C LEU A 16 0.24 -7.43 43.89
N ALA A 17 -0.10 -6.15 43.89
CA ALA A 17 -0.95 -5.51 42.91
C ALA A 17 -0.49 -5.88 41.51
N VAL A 18 -1.42 -6.37 40.68
CA VAL A 18 -1.24 -6.48 39.24
C VAL A 18 -1.18 -5.05 38.73
N GLY A 19 0.03 -4.51 38.62
CA GLY A 19 0.29 -3.28 37.89
C GLY A 19 -0.12 -3.52 36.44
N SER A 20 -0.99 -2.66 35.93
CA SER A 20 -1.27 -2.51 34.52
C SER A 20 0.03 -2.41 33.75
N VAL A 21 0.20 -3.31 32.77
CA VAL A 21 1.18 -3.13 31.71
C VAL A 21 0.71 -1.91 30.92
N ASP A 22 1.29 -0.74 31.20
CA ASP A 22 1.20 0.40 30.31
C ASP A 22 1.90 0.01 29.01
N SER A 23 1.12 -0.03 27.93
CA SER A 23 1.62 -0.12 26.58
C SER A 23 2.31 1.20 26.23
N ASP A 24 3.63 1.16 26.02
CA ASP A 24 4.39 2.30 25.51
C ASP A 24 3.84 2.76 24.14
N THR A 25 3.11 3.88 24.20
CA THR A 25 3.21 5.08 23.34
C THR A 25 2.98 4.99 21.82
N GLU A 26 1.77 5.36 21.38
CA GLU A 26 1.47 5.99 20.07
C GLU A 26 1.90 7.48 19.98
N THR A 27 2.70 7.98 20.93
CA THR A 27 3.02 9.42 21.06
C THR A 27 4.23 9.89 20.26
N THR A 28 5.09 8.99 19.79
CA THR A 28 6.37 9.34 19.13
C THR A 28 6.19 9.70 17.64
N ASP A 29 5.27 9.06 16.92
CA ASP A 29 5.11 9.29 15.47
C ASP A 29 4.40 10.62 15.14
N SER A 30 3.37 10.98 15.91
CA SER A 30 2.63 12.24 15.69
C SER A 30 3.51 13.47 15.97
N THR A 31 4.31 13.44 17.04
CA THR A 31 5.20 14.55 17.41
C THR A 31 6.32 14.77 16.39
N VAL A 32 6.90 13.69 15.84
CA VAL A 32 7.90 13.80 14.77
C VAL A 32 7.28 14.36 13.49
N THR A 33 6.11 13.86 13.10
CA THR A 33 5.38 14.35 11.92
C THR A 33 5.11 15.85 12.03
N GLU A 34 4.58 16.31 13.17
CA GLU A 34 4.31 17.74 13.42
C GLU A 34 5.57 18.61 13.31
N SER A 35 6.70 18.14 13.83
CA SER A 35 7.97 18.90 13.79
C SER A 35 8.54 19.06 12.37
N ILE A 36 8.28 18.11 11.48
CA ILE A 36 8.82 18.08 10.11
C ILE A 36 7.85 18.70 9.11
N ALA A 37 6.54 18.51 9.29
CA ALA A 37 5.53 18.85 8.30
C ALA A 37 5.26 20.37 8.18
N THR A 38 6.22 21.08 7.60
CA THR A 38 6.11 22.49 7.23
C THR A 38 5.01 22.73 6.19
N ASP A 39 4.57 23.98 6.05
CA ASP A 39 3.56 24.37 5.04
C ASP A 39 4.04 24.11 3.60
N GLU A 40 5.36 24.22 3.36
CA GLU A 40 5.97 23.87 2.09
C GLU A 40 5.81 22.38 1.79
N ILE A 41 6.14 21.51 2.75
CA ILE A 41 6.00 20.05 2.60
C ILE A 41 4.55 19.67 2.38
N LYS A 42 3.61 20.22 3.17
CA LYS A 42 2.16 19.98 2.99
C LYS A 42 1.67 20.42 1.62
N THR A 43 2.16 21.56 1.12
CA THR A 43 1.82 22.05 -0.22
C THR A 43 2.30 21.09 -1.30
N VAL A 44 3.57 20.66 -1.23
CA VAL A 44 4.12 19.69 -2.19
C VAL A 44 3.39 18.35 -2.09
N PHE A 45 3.12 17.85 -0.88
CA PHE A 45 2.38 16.60 -0.67
C PHE A 45 1.00 16.63 -1.34
N LYS A 46 0.27 17.74 -1.18
CA LYS A 46 -1.01 17.95 -1.85
C LYS A 46 -0.88 17.97 -3.38
N GLU A 47 0.14 18.62 -3.93
CA GLU A 47 0.38 18.63 -5.39
C GLU A 47 0.70 17.23 -5.94
N LEU A 48 1.41 16.40 -5.15
CA LEU A 48 1.71 15.01 -5.45
C LEU A 48 0.50 14.07 -5.29
N GLY A 49 -0.55 14.54 -4.62
CA GLY A 49 -1.78 13.79 -4.33
C GLY A 49 -1.67 12.88 -3.12
N ILE A 50 -0.85 13.24 -2.14
CA ILE A 50 -0.80 12.62 -0.81
C ILE A 50 -1.95 13.23 0.02
N SER A 51 -2.70 12.39 0.74
CA SER A 51 -3.80 12.85 1.61
C SER A 51 -3.28 13.64 2.81
N ASP A 52 -4.14 14.44 3.44
CA ASP A 52 -3.79 15.22 4.64
C ASP A 52 -3.52 14.33 5.86
N ASN A 53 -4.03 13.09 5.86
CA ASN A 53 -3.76 12.09 6.88
C ASN A 53 -2.47 11.33 6.54
N PHE A 54 -1.32 11.95 6.80
CA PHE A 54 -0.01 11.35 6.58
C PHE A 54 0.83 11.30 7.87
N ARG A 55 1.81 10.39 7.88
CA ARG A 55 2.88 10.35 8.89
C ARG A 55 4.24 10.40 8.20
N ILE A 56 5.20 11.02 8.86
CA ILE A 56 6.60 11.10 8.44
C ILE A 56 7.44 10.41 9.50
N GLU A 57 8.04 9.28 9.14
CA GLU A 57 8.84 8.45 10.06
C GLU A 57 10.32 8.54 9.65
N PRO A 58 11.25 8.92 10.55
CA PRO A 58 12.67 8.90 10.25
C PRO A 58 13.15 7.48 9.93
N ASP A 59 13.99 7.34 8.90
CA ASP A 59 14.63 6.08 8.55
C ASP A 59 16.12 6.35 8.31
N PRO A 60 16.96 6.24 9.36
CA PRO A 60 18.39 6.55 9.26
C PRO A 60 19.15 5.71 8.23
N SER A 61 18.59 4.57 7.78
CA SER A 61 19.19 3.77 6.70
C SER A 61 19.14 4.47 5.35
N LEU A 62 18.34 5.54 5.24
CA LEU A 62 18.20 6.37 4.05
C LEU A 62 19.06 7.64 4.11
N ASP A 63 19.68 7.95 5.25
CA ASP A 63 20.50 9.15 5.39
C ASP A 63 21.69 9.11 4.41
N ASN A 64 21.91 10.21 3.70
CA ASN A 64 22.94 10.36 2.67
C ASN A 64 22.88 9.33 1.52
N LEU A 65 21.78 8.57 1.39
CA LEU A 65 21.71 7.46 0.43
C LEU A 65 21.71 7.95 -1.03
N ILE A 66 21.10 9.11 -1.29
CA ILE A 66 20.90 9.65 -2.64
C ILE A 66 21.66 10.95 -2.87
N GLU A 67 21.87 11.74 -1.83
CA GLU A 67 22.57 13.03 -1.86
C GLU A 67 23.22 13.25 -0.49
N ASP A 68 24.48 13.70 -0.46
CA ASP A 68 25.19 14.00 0.78
C ASP A 68 24.47 15.09 1.60
N ASN A 69 24.58 15.01 2.93
CA ASN A 69 23.94 15.91 3.90
C ASN A 69 22.42 15.93 3.79
N THR A 70 21.82 14.76 3.52
CA THR A 70 20.36 14.59 3.54
C THR A 70 19.93 13.56 4.56
N LYS A 71 18.79 13.83 5.19
CA LYS A 71 18.08 12.89 6.07
C LYS A 71 16.91 12.26 5.33
N GLY A 72 16.72 10.96 5.52
CA GLY A 72 15.66 10.21 4.87
C GLY A 72 14.50 9.86 5.81
N TYR A 73 13.29 9.95 5.27
CA TYR A 73 12.05 9.69 5.99
C TYR A 73 11.09 8.86 5.15
N ARG A 74 10.36 7.95 5.79
CA ARG A 74 9.24 7.24 5.17
C ARG A 74 7.99 8.10 5.28
N ILE A 75 7.28 8.20 4.17
CA ILE A 75 5.94 8.80 4.13
C ILE A 75 4.93 7.65 4.22
N LYS A 76 4.05 7.71 5.22
CA LYS A 76 2.88 6.83 5.33
C LYS A 76 1.63 7.63 5.06
N ALA A 77 0.80 7.14 4.16
CA ALA A 77 -0.51 7.71 3.86
C ALA A 77 -1.39 6.62 3.22
N ASP A 78 -2.69 6.88 3.11
CA ASP A 78 -3.64 5.93 2.55
C ASP A 78 -3.22 5.49 1.13
N TYR A 79 -3.19 4.17 0.92
CA TYR A 79 -2.81 3.53 -0.36
C TYR A 79 -1.36 3.83 -0.84
N ILE A 80 -0.57 4.57 -0.06
CA ILE A 80 0.79 4.97 -0.40
C ILE A 80 1.78 4.11 0.38
N GLY A 81 2.34 3.12 -0.30
CA GLY A 81 3.53 2.39 0.13
C GLY A 81 4.81 2.94 -0.51
N ASN A 82 5.98 2.70 0.10
CA ASN A 82 7.30 2.99 -0.49
C ASN A 82 7.53 4.44 -0.96
N ALA A 83 6.90 5.40 -0.28
CA ALA A 83 7.19 6.82 -0.46
C ALA A 83 8.29 7.26 0.51
N ILE A 84 9.24 8.05 0.00
CA ILE A 84 10.42 8.52 0.75
C ILE A 84 10.57 10.02 0.55
N LEU A 85 10.74 10.75 1.65
CA LEU A 85 11.11 12.16 1.68
C LEU A 85 12.60 12.29 2.05
N TYR A 86 13.34 13.10 1.31
CA TYR A 86 14.71 13.50 1.64
C TYR A 86 14.74 15.00 1.94
N LEU A 87 15.23 15.34 3.12
CA LEU A 87 15.40 16.73 3.57
C LEU A 87 16.89 17.07 3.69
N LYS A 88 17.25 18.31 3.35
CA LYS A 88 18.56 18.88 3.66
C LYS A 88 18.62 19.29 5.13
N GLU A 89 19.82 19.62 5.61
CA GLU A 89 20.03 20.07 7.01
C GLU A 89 19.20 21.31 7.39
N ASP A 90 18.93 22.20 6.43
CA ASP A 90 18.11 23.40 6.62
C ASP A 90 16.60 23.14 6.57
N GLY A 91 16.18 21.87 6.41
CA GLY A 91 14.79 21.45 6.32
C GLY A 91 14.17 21.59 4.93
N THR A 92 14.91 22.07 3.93
CA THR A 92 14.41 22.15 2.56
C THR A 92 14.29 20.77 1.92
N ILE A 93 13.29 20.60 1.05
CA ILE A 93 13.05 19.34 0.35
C ILE A 93 14.14 19.14 -0.71
N SER A 94 15.00 18.14 -0.54
CA SER A 94 15.90 17.69 -1.61
C SER A 94 15.09 16.93 -2.67
N SER A 95 14.36 15.90 -2.26
CA SER A 95 13.53 15.10 -3.17
C SER A 95 12.44 14.32 -2.47
N ILE A 96 11.41 13.94 -3.24
CA ILE A 96 10.40 12.96 -2.83
C ILE A 96 10.40 11.85 -3.87
N ARG A 97 10.47 10.59 -3.42
CA ARG A 97 10.47 9.40 -4.27
C ARG A 97 9.30 8.49 -3.95
N TYR A 98 8.79 7.80 -4.96
CA TYR A 98 7.80 6.72 -4.83
C TYR A 98 8.22 5.57 -5.75
N ALA A 99 8.36 4.35 -5.19
CA ALA A 99 8.78 3.15 -5.94
C ALA A 99 9.98 3.44 -6.88
N ASP A 100 11.04 4.01 -6.29
CA ASP A 100 12.28 4.45 -6.93
C ASP A 100 12.22 5.63 -7.91
N LYS A 101 11.04 6.17 -8.21
CA LYS A 101 10.88 7.30 -9.12
C LYS A 101 10.82 8.63 -8.38
N TYR A 102 11.40 9.68 -8.97
CA TYR A 102 11.25 11.04 -8.44
C TYR A 102 9.87 11.60 -8.72
N MET A 103 9.17 11.97 -7.65
CA MET A 103 7.91 12.70 -7.68
C MET A 103 8.17 14.21 -7.55
N PHE A 104 9.16 14.57 -6.73
CA PHE A 104 9.67 15.93 -6.58
C PHE A 104 11.20 15.91 -6.60
N LYS A 105 11.82 16.79 -7.38
CA LYS A 105 13.28 16.95 -7.44
C LYS A 105 13.63 18.31 -8.03
N ASN A 106 14.72 18.92 -7.58
CA ASN A 106 15.20 20.23 -8.06
C ASN A 106 14.13 21.34 -7.92
N GLY A 107 13.42 21.36 -6.78
CA GLY A 107 12.43 22.40 -6.47
C GLY A 107 11.13 22.33 -7.30
N LYS A 108 10.87 21.21 -7.99
CA LYS A 108 9.67 21.05 -8.83
C LYS A 108 9.05 19.67 -8.70
N VAL A 109 7.73 19.64 -8.84
CA VAL A 109 6.97 18.40 -9.07
C VAL A 109 7.31 17.87 -10.46
N VAL A 110 7.70 16.60 -10.52
CA VAL A 110 8.09 15.87 -11.73
C VAL A 110 7.00 14.90 -12.18
N ASP A 111 6.30 14.29 -11.21
CA ASP A 111 5.17 13.38 -11.44
C ASP A 111 4.27 13.34 -10.20
N LYS A 112 3.12 12.67 -10.28
CA LYS A 112 2.19 12.50 -9.15
C LYS A 112 2.18 11.06 -8.66
N ILE A 113 2.07 10.87 -7.35
CA ILE A 113 1.94 9.53 -6.74
C ILE A 113 0.62 8.89 -7.16
N THR A 114 -0.44 9.68 -7.32
CA THR A 114 -1.77 9.25 -7.80
C THR A 114 -1.78 8.64 -9.20
N ASN A 115 -0.70 8.80 -9.97
CA ASN A 115 -0.51 8.11 -11.25
C ASN A 115 -0.12 6.64 -11.08
N TYR A 116 0.22 6.19 -9.87
CA TYR A 116 0.78 4.86 -9.62
C TYR A 116 0.11 4.09 -8.48
N ILE A 117 -0.75 4.75 -7.70
CA ILE A 117 -1.57 4.09 -6.67
C ILE A 117 -2.98 3.84 -7.19
N VAL A 118 -3.57 2.72 -6.78
CA VAL A 118 -4.98 2.38 -7.03
C VAL A 118 -5.73 2.61 -5.73
N THR A 119 -6.72 3.49 -5.76
CA THR A 119 -7.60 3.68 -4.60
C THR A 119 -8.62 2.55 -4.50
N GLU A 120 -9.26 2.40 -3.34
CA GLU A 120 -10.35 1.43 -3.17
C GLU A 120 -11.53 1.69 -4.12
N GLU A 121 -11.87 2.97 -4.37
CA GLU A 121 -12.90 3.35 -5.34
C GLU A 121 -12.53 2.89 -6.76
N GLU A 122 -11.28 3.14 -7.17
CA GLU A 122 -10.77 2.70 -8.47
C GLU A 122 -10.76 1.16 -8.58
N ALA A 123 -10.30 0.46 -7.54
CA ALA A 123 -10.28 -1.01 -7.50
C ALA A 123 -11.69 -1.60 -7.64
N ASN A 124 -12.67 -1.07 -6.89
CA ASN A 124 -14.06 -1.50 -6.97
C ASN A 124 -14.69 -1.23 -8.35
N LYS A 125 -14.44 -0.04 -8.90
CA LYS A 125 -14.91 0.34 -10.25
C LYS A 125 -14.34 -0.61 -11.30
N ILE A 126 -13.03 -0.85 -11.27
CA ILE A 126 -12.36 -1.74 -12.22
C ILE A 126 -12.85 -3.18 -12.05
N ARG A 127 -13.00 -3.69 -10.83
CA ARG A 127 -13.57 -5.02 -10.58
C ARG A 127 -14.95 -5.18 -11.22
N ASN A 128 -15.84 -4.20 -11.06
CA ASN A 128 -17.17 -4.24 -11.67
C ASN A 128 -17.11 -4.24 -13.20
N MET A 129 -16.21 -3.44 -13.78
CA MET A 129 -15.98 -3.43 -15.23
C MET A 129 -15.42 -4.77 -15.73
N THR A 130 -14.47 -5.38 -15.01
CA THR A 130 -13.92 -6.71 -15.31
C THR A 130 -14.99 -7.79 -15.26
N ILE A 131 -15.81 -7.81 -14.21
CA ILE A 131 -16.90 -8.80 -14.10
C ILE A 131 -17.86 -8.68 -15.29
N LYS A 132 -18.20 -7.46 -15.71
CA LYS A 132 -19.07 -7.24 -16.87
C LYS A 132 -18.41 -7.74 -18.15
N ALA A 133 -17.18 -7.30 -18.45
CA ALA A 133 -16.45 -7.69 -19.65
C ALA A 133 -16.24 -9.22 -19.72
N MET A 134 -15.95 -9.86 -18.59
CA MET A 134 -15.77 -11.30 -18.52
C MET A 134 -17.06 -12.07 -18.85
N LYS A 135 -18.21 -11.61 -18.35
CA LYS A 135 -19.49 -12.24 -18.65
C LYS A 135 -19.86 -12.18 -20.13
N ASP A 136 -19.31 -11.23 -20.89
CA ASP A 136 -19.57 -11.13 -22.33
C ASP A 136 -18.82 -12.20 -23.15
N ILE A 137 -17.75 -12.79 -22.59
CA ILE A 137 -16.91 -13.79 -23.30
C ILE A 137 -16.99 -15.22 -22.74
N LEU A 138 -17.43 -15.39 -21.49
CA LEU A 138 -17.54 -16.71 -20.88
C LEU A 138 -18.67 -17.54 -21.52
N VAL A 139 -18.43 -18.84 -21.69
CA VAL A 139 -19.43 -19.78 -22.24
C VAL A 139 -20.67 -19.89 -21.34
N SER A 140 -20.47 -19.93 -20.02
CA SER A 140 -21.55 -20.00 -19.03
C SER A 140 -21.42 -18.86 -18.01
N PRO A 141 -21.77 -17.60 -18.36
CA PRO A 141 -21.47 -16.43 -17.56
C PRO A 141 -22.18 -16.42 -16.19
N ASN A 142 -23.35 -17.04 -16.10
CA ASN A 142 -24.11 -17.15 -14.85
C ASN A 142 -23.51 -18.17 -13.86
N SER A 143 -22.57 -19.02 -14.31
CA SER A 143 -21.83 -19.93 -13.43
C SER A 143 -20.52 -19.32 -12.89
N ALA A 144 -20.16 -18.12 -13.36
CA ALA A 144 -18.90 -17.49 -13.04
C ALA A 144 -18.79 -17.14 -11.55
N LYS A 145 -17.71 -17.61 -10.92
CA LYS A 145 -17.31 -17.31 -9.55
C LYS A 145 -16.02 -16.50 -9.61
N PHE A 146 -16.09 -15.26 -9.16
CA PHE A 146 -14.95 -14.35 -9.08
C PHE A 146 -14.41 -14.33 -7.66
N LYS A 147 -13.11 -14.06 -7.54
CA LYS A 147 -12.48 -13.88 -6.23
C LYS A 147 -12.98 -12.64 -5.48
N ASN A 148 -12.74 -12.62 -4.17
CA ASN A 148 -12.93 -11.43 -3.34
C ASN A 148 -11.90 -10.35 -3.71
N LEU A 149 -12.17 -9.07 -3.42
CA LEU A 149 -11.35 -7.95 -3.90
C LEU A 149 -9.89 -8.02 -3.42
N ASP A 150 -9.64 -8.55 -2.23
CA ASP A 150 -8.31 -8.75 -1.63
C ASP A 150 -7.45 -9.80 -2.36
N GLU A 151 -8.08 -10.67 -3.15
CA GLU A 151 -7.40 -11.64 -4.03
C GLU A 151 -7.18 -11.10 -5.46
N TRP A 152 -7.51 -9.83 -5.71
CA TRP A 152 -7.26 -9.18 -7.00
C TRP A 152 -5.97 -8.37 -6.92
N ARG A 153 -5.22 -8.39 -8.02
CA ARG A 153 -4.04 -7.54 -8.18
C ARG A 153 -4.38 -6.39 -9.12
N PHE A 154 -4.04 -5.19 -8.68
CA PHE A 154 -4.19 -3.98 -9.47
C PHE A 154 -2.86 -3.26 -9.58
N GLU A 155 -2.53 -2.81 -10.78
CA GLU A 155 -1.38 -1.94 -11.04
C GLU A 155 -1.86 -0.71 -11.81
N LYS A 156 -1.40 0.47 -11.41
CA LYS A 156 -1.69 1.71 -12.13
C LYS A 156 -0.42 2.30 -12.73
N LYS A 157 -0.55 2.74 -13.97
CA LYS A 157 0.44 3.56 -14.65
C LYS A 157 -0.27 4.66 -15.42
N LYS A 158 -0.30 5.84 -14.82
CA LYS A 158 -1.04 7.02 -15.30
C LYS A 158 -2.52 6.66 -15.49
N ASN A 159 -3.00 6.70 -16.74
CA ASN A 159 -4.39 6.41 -17.09
C ASN A 159 -4.67 4.93 -17.35
N ILE A 160 -3.68 4.05 -17.17
CA ILE A 160 -3.87 2.62 -17.36
C ILE A 160 -3.96 1.94 -15.99
N ILE A 161 -5.04 1.21 -15.76
CA ILE A 161 -5.13 0.25 -14.66
C ILE A 161 -5.14 -1.16 -15.26
N THR A 162 -4.18 -1.98 -14.82
CA THR A 162 -4.15 -3.42 -15.08
C THR A 162 -4.82 -4.13 -13.91
N SER A 163 -5.76 -5.02 -14.20
CA SER A 163 -6.43 -5.87 -13.24
C SER A 163 -6.15 -7.34 -13.55
N GLN A 164 -5.78 -8.11 -12.53
CA GLN A 164 -5.49 -9.53 -12.63
C GLN A 164 -6.16 -10.30 -11.49
N SER A 165 -6.75 -11.44 -11.81
CA SER A 165 -7.23 -12.43 -10.83
C SER A 165 -7.61 -13.72 -11.57
N GLU A 166 -8.42 -14.55 -10.92
CA GLU A 166 -8.96 -15.79 -11.47
C GLU A 166 -10.49 -15.74 -11.55
N VAL A 167 -11.04 -16.47 -12.50
CA VAL A 167 -12.48 -16.77 -12.59
C VAL A 167 -12.70 -18.26 -12.78
N THR A 168 -13.61 -18.84 -12.00
CA THR A 168 -14.07 -20.21 -12.21
C THR A 168 -15.42 -20.18 -12.91
N SER A 169 -15.59 -20.89 -14.01
CA SER A 169 -16.87 -20.98 -14.73
C SER A 169 -17.03 -22.31 -15.45
N LYS A 170 -18.27 -22.68 -15.81
CA LYS A 170 -18.53 -23.89 -16.58
C LYS A 170 -18.20 -23.68 -18.06
N ASN A 171 -17.49 -24.65 -18.64
CA ASN A 171 -17.28 -24.74 -20.08
C ASN A 171 -18.53 -25.31 -20.80
N ALA A 172 -18.44 -25.52 -22.12
CA ALA A 172 -19.53 -26.03 -22.95
C ALA A 172 -20.02 -27.44 -22.54
N PHE A 173 -19.21 -28.21 -21.82
CA PHE A 173 -19.56 -29.54 -21.31
C PHE A 173 -20.11 -29.50 -19.87
N GLY A 174 -20.32 -28.31 -19.30
CA GLY A 174 -20.81 -28.13 -17.93
C GLY A 174 -19.77 -28.38 -16.84
N VAL A 175 -18.51 -28.59 -17.21
CA VAL A 175 -17.39 -28.82 -16.28
C VAL A 175 -16.86 -27.47 -15.78
N GLU A 176 -16.63 -27.33 -14.47
CA GLU A 176 -16.01 -26.14 -13.90
C GLU A 176 -14.53 -26.05 -14.28
N VAL A 177 -14.13 -24.92 -14.86
CA VAL A 177 -12.75 -24.61 -15.27
C VAL A 177 -12.36 -23.29 -14.61
N ARG A 178 -11.12 -23.25 -14.08
CA ARG A 178 -10.51 -22.05 -13.54
C ARG A 178 -9.61 -21.43 -14.61
N ASN A 179 -9.77 -20.15 -14.86
CA ASN A 179 -8.95 -19.38 -15.78
C ASN A 179 -8.36 -18.17 -15.08
N GLU A 180 -7.09 -17.89 -15.34
CA GLU A 180 -6.47 -16.62 -14.99
C GLU A 180 -6.84 -15.55 -16.03
N PHE A 181 -6.97 -14.31 -15.59
CA PHE A 181 -7.21 -13.20 -16.51
C PHE A 181 -6.30 -12.01 -16.22
N GLN A 182 -6.06 -11.23 -17.27
CA GLN A 182 -5.47 -9.90 -17.19
C GLN A 182 -6.25 -8.96 -18.09
N ILE A 183 -6.72 -7.83 -17.55
CA ILE A 183 -7.40 -6.80 -18.33
C ILE A 183 -6.76 -5.44 -18.08
N LYS A 184 -6.46 -4.69 -19.13
CA LYS A 184 -5.96 -3.32 -19.06
C LYS A 184 -7.06 -2.35 -19.45
N TYR A 185 -7.26 -1.34 -18.61
CA TYR A 185 -8.27 -0.30 -18.80
C TYR A 185 -7.60 1.05 -19.02
N ASP A 186 -7.99 1.75 -20.08
CA ASP A 186 -7.78 3.19 -20.16
C ASP A 186 -8.91 3.89 -19.40
N ILE A 187 -8.62 4.28 -18.16
CA ILE A 187 -9.63 4.86 -17.25
C ILE A 187 -10.08 6.26 -17.66
N LYS A 188 -9.26 6.97 -18.46
CA LYS A 188 -9.60 8.29 -18.98
C LYS A 188 -10.68 8.18 -20.05
N ASN A 189 -10.54 7.18 -20.93
CA ASN A 189 -11.45 6.98 -22.05
C ASN A 189 -12.56 5.96 -21.75
N GLY A 190 -12.45 5.20 -20.65
CA GLY A 190 -13.40 4.17 -20.28
C GLY A 190 -13.37 2.94 -21.20
N ILE A 191 -12.22 2.65 -21.82
CA ILE A 191 -12.06 1.61 -22.85
C ILE A 191 -11.19 0.47 -22.33
N VAL A 192 -11.56 -0.77 -22.66
CA VAL A 192 -10.70 -1.95 -22.49
C VAL A 192 -9.61 -1.91 -23.56
N LYS A 193 -8.35 -1.81 -23.13
CA LYS A 193 -7.18 -1.77 -24.01
C LYS A 193 -6.61 -3.15 -24.30
N SER A 194 -6.72 -4.07 -23.36
CA SER A 194 -6.24 -5.44 -23.54
C SER A 194 -7.06 -6.36 -22.67
N PHE A 195 -7.41 -7.54 -23.18
CA PHE A 195 -8.13 -8.57 -22.44
C PHE A 195 -7.52 -9.94 -22.77
N ILE A 196 -6.87 -10.53 -21.77
CA ILE A 196 -6.31 -11.88 -21.80
C ILE A 196 -7.09 -12.78 -20.84
N LEU A 197 -7.52 -13.94 -21.31
CA LEU A 197 -8.10 -15.02 -20.50
C LEU A 197 -7.38 -16.33 -20.83
N ASP A 198 -6.72 -16.92 -19.83
CA ASP A 198 -5.92 -18.15 -19.95
C ASP A 198 -4.93 -18.11 -21.14
N GLY A 199 -4.22 -16.99 -21.28
CA GLY A 199 -3.28 -16.74 -22.38
C GLY A 199 -3.90 -16.42 -23.74
N THR A 200 -5.23 -16.51 -23.88
CA THR A 200 -5.93 -16.11 -25.11
C THR A 200 -6.23 -14.61 -25.10
N GLU A 201 -5.76 -13.89 -26.11
CA GLU A 201 -6.06 -12.47 -26.33
C GLU A 201 -7.40 -12.28 -27.04
N TYR A 202 -8.27 -11.47 -26.42
CA TYR A 202 -9.58 -11.08 -26.97
C TYR A 202 -9.58 -9.63 -27.48
N ILE A 203 -8.69 -8.80 -26.94
CA ILE A 203 -8.51 -7.38 -27.28
C ILE A 203 -7.01 -7.05 -27.15
N ASP A 204 -6.48 -6.29 -28.11
CA ASP A 204 -5.11 -5.72 -28.17
C ASP A 204 -5.16 -4.25 -28.66
#